data_AF-A0A3D6DNS0-F1
#
_entry.id   AF-A0A3D6DNS0-F1
#
_cell.length_a   1.000
_cell.length_b   1.000
_cell.length_c   1.000
_cell.angle_alpha   90.00
_cell.angle_beta   90.00
_cell.angle_gamma   90.00
#
_symmetry.space_group_name_H-M   'P 1'
#
loop_
_entity.id
_entity.type
_entity.pdbx_description
1 polymer ?
#
loop_
_entity_poly.entity_id
_entity_poly.type
_entity_poly.pdbx_seq_one_letter_code
_entity_poly.pdbx_strand_id
1 'polypeptide(L)' 'RRYGLGGASASTLEEIAFDLNLTRERVRQIQIEALDQLRRIIRRGGVSRDNLL' A
#
# COMPACT_ATOMS: atom_id res chain seq x y z
N ARG A 1 -5.32 1.91 -6.31
CA ARG A 1 -4.36 2.52 -7.27
C ARG A 1 -3.12 1.65 -7.42
N ARG A 2 -2.09 1.68 -6.54
CA ARG A 2 -0.91 0.79 -6.73
C ARG A 2 -1.25 -0.70 -6.88
N TYR A 3 -2.07 -1.24 -5.99
CA TYR A 3 -2.37 -2.68 -5.95
C TYR A 3 -3.64 -3.07 -6.72
N GLY A 4 -4.23 -2.16 -7.51
CA GLY A 4 -5.49 -2.44 -8.21
C GLY A 4 -6.68 -2.79 -7.32
N LEU A 5 -6.64 -2.41 -6.04
CA LEU A 5 -7.74 -2.68 -5.09
C LEU A 5 -9.05 -2.04 -5.57
N GLY A 6 -10.15 -2.78 -5.46
CA GLY A 6 -11.49 -2.31 -5.83
C GLY A 6 -11.79 -2.34 -7.34
N GLY A 7 -11.09 -3.17 -8.12
CA GLY A 7 -11.31 -3.30 -9.57
C GLY A 7 -10.59 -2.26 -10.43
N ALA A 8 -9.68 -1.48 -9.83
CA ALA A 8 -8.84 -0.53 -10.56
C ALA A 8 -7.63 -1.23 -11.18
N SER A 9 -7.05 -0.65 -12.24
CA SER A 9 -5.73 -1.06 -12.73
C SER A 9 -4.64 -0.74 -11.69
N ALA A 10 -3.63 -1.60 -11.62
CA ALA A 10 -2.44 -1.36 -10.82
C ALA A 10 -1.63 -0.19 -11.42
N SER A 11 -1.24 0.76 -10.58
CA SER A 11 -0.41 1.91 -10.99
C SER A 11 1.05 1.72 -10.55
N THR A 12 1.98 2.19 -11.37
CA THR A 12 3.42 2.17 -11.04
C THR A 12 3.79 3.21 -9.97
N LEU A 13 4.97 3.07 -9.37
CA LEU A 13 5.46 4.05 -8.40
C LEU A 13 5.70 5.41 -9.07
N GLU A 14 6.18 5.39 -10.31
CA GLU A 14 6.42 6.54 -11.17
C GLU A 14 5.12 7.28 -11.49
N GLU A 15 4.07 6.57 -11.90
CA GLU A 15 2.74 7.17 -12.15
C GLU A 15 2.17 7.83 -10.89
N ILE A 16 2.24 7.14 -9.74
CA ILE A 16 1.73 7.67 -8.47
C ILE A 16 2.55 8.88 -8.03
N ALA A 17 3.87 8.85 -8.23
CA ALA A 17 4.76 9.96 -7.90
C ALA A 17 4.45 11.19 -8.76
N PHE A 18 4.24 10.99 -10.07
CA PHE A 18 3.83 12.03 -10.99
C PHE A 18 2.48 12.64 -10.60
N ASP A 19 1.45 11.81 -10.39
CA ASP A 19 0.10 12.25 -10.04
C ASP A 19 0.04 13.04 -8.73
N LEU A 20 0.88 12.68 -7.76
CA LEU A 20 0.94 13.31 -6.44
C LEU A 20 1.97 14.45 -6.36
N ASN A 21 2.69 14.73 -7.45
CA ASN A 21 3.81 15.67 -7.48
C ASN A 21 4.84 15.40 -6.36
N LEU A 22 5.15 14.12 -6.15
CA LEU A 22 6.12 13.62 -5.19
C LEU A 22 7.27 12.93 -5.90
N THR A 23 8.38 12.73 -5.19
CA THR A 23 9.44 11.88 -5.72
C THR A 23 9.05 10.40 -5.62
N ARG A 24 9.55 9.57 -6.54
CA ARG A 24 9.37 8.12 -6.50
C ARG A 24 9.76 7.53 -5.14
N GLU A 25 10.86 8.02 -4.58
CA GLU A 25 11.35 7.56 -3.29
C GLU A 25 10.41 7.95 -2.14
N ARG A 26 9.80 9.14 -2.19
CA ARG A 26 8.81 9.53 -1.18
C ARG A 26 7.58 8.63 -1.22
N VAL A 27 7.10 8.27 -2.41
CA VAL A 27 6.00 7.31 -2.56
C VAL A 27 6.41 5.93 -2.05
N ARG A 28 7.65 5.48 -2.29
CA ARG A 28 8.19 4.22 -1.76
C ARG A 28 8.26 4.19 -0.23
N GLN A 29 8.61 5.31 0.40
CA GLN A 29 8.63 5.41 1.86
C GLN A 29 7.22 5.30 2.46
N ILE A 30 6.27 6.10 1.95
CA ILE A 30 4.87 6.10 2.41
C ILE A 30 4.25 4.71 2.26
N GLN A 31 4.51 4.06 1.11
CA GLN A 31 4.16 2.68 0.84
C GLN A 31 4.61 1.72 1.95
N ILE A 32 5.88 1.79 2.35
CA ILE A 32 6.46 0.87 3.33
C ILE A 32 5.87 1.14 4.71
N GLU A 33 5.74 2.41 5.10
CA GLU A 33 5.11 2.83 6.35
C GLU A 33 3.66 2.33 6.45
N ALA A 34 2.88 2.49 5.38
CA ALA A 34 1.50 2.02 5.31
C ALA A 34 1.40 0.48 5.45
N LEU A 35 2.28 -0.27 4.79
CA LEU A 35 2.32 -1.74 4.91
C LEU A 35 2.70 -2.17 6.33
N ASP A 36 3.64 -1.49 6.97
CA ASP A 36 4.01 -1.79 8.36
C ASP A 36 2.86 -1.49 9.32
N GLN A 37 2.18 -0.35 9.13
CA GLN A 37 0.99 0.00 9.90
C GLN A 37 -0.13 -1.03 9.72
N LEU A 38 -0.40 -1.48 8.49
CA LEU A 38 -1.38 -2.53 8.22
C LEU A 38 -1.03 -3.84 8.91
N ARG A 39 0.24 -4.26 8.87
CA ARG A 39 0.72 -5.44 9.59
C ARG A 39 0.48 -5.31 11.10
N ARG A 40 0.72 -4.13 11.68
CA ARG A 40 0.47 -3.87 13.10
C ARG A 40 -1.02 -3.94 13.45
N ILE A 41 -1.88 -3.36 12.60
CA ILE A 41 -3.34 -3.40 12.79
C ILE A 41 -3.86 -4.84 12.73
N ILE A 42 -3.45 -5.61 11.71
CA ILE A 42 -3.84 -7.02 11.54
C ILE A 42 -3.41 -7.85 12.76
N ARG A 43 -2.17 -7.70 13.23
CA ARG A 43 -1.66 -8.38 14.43
C ARG A 43 -2.44 -8.04 15.70
N ARG A 44 -2.84 -6.76 15.86
CA ARG A 44 -3.59 -6.31 17.05
C ARG A 44 -5.06 -6.69 17.02
N GLY A 45 -5.66 -6.81 15.83
CA GLY A 45 -7.07 -7.15 15.65
C GLY A 45 -7.40 -8.64 15.67
N GLY A 46 -6.43 -9.52 15.95
CA GLY A 46 -6.64 -10.98 15.97
C GLY A 46 -6.92 -11.60 14.58
N VAL A 47 -6.73 -10.84 13.50
CA VAL A 47 -6.88 -11.35 12.14
C VAL A 47 -5.62 -12.13 11.80
N SER A 48 -5.69 -13.46 11.92
CA SER A 48 -4.61 -14.35 11.48
C SER A 48 -4.50 -14.31 9.95
N ARG A 49 -3.30 -14.61 9.42
CA ARG A 49 -3.03 -14.69 7.99
C ARG A 49 -3.97 -15.66 7.26
N ASP A 50 -4.56 -16.59 8.01
CA ASP A 50 -5.54 -17.58 7.57
C ASP A 50 -6.90 -16.98 7.17
N ASN A 51 -7.24 -15.76 7.62
CA ASN A 51 -8.52 -15.10 7.30
C ASN A 51 -8.47 -14.28 5.99
N LEU A 52 -7.32 -14.25 5.30
CA LEU A 52 -7.11 -13.48 4.07
C LEU A 52 -7.04 -14.38 2.82
N LEU A 53 -7.37 -15.67 2.95
CA LEU A 53 -7.43 -16.66 1.86
C LEU A 53 -8.88 -16.95 1.46
#